data_AF-A0A8S3PT12-F1
#
_entry.id   AF-A0A8S3PT12-F1
#
_cell.length_a   1.000
_cell.length_b   1.000
_cell.length_c   1.000
_cell.angle_alpha   90.00
_cell.angle_beta   90.00
_cell.angle_gamma   90.00
#
_symmetry.space_group_name_H-M   'P 1'
#
loop_
_entity.id
_entity.type
_entity.pdbx_description
1 polymer ?
#
loop_
_entity_poly.entity_id
_entity_poly.type
_entity_poly.pdbx_seq_one_letter_code
_entity_poly.pdbx_strand_id
1 'polypeptide(L)'
;MDTFRSNNMEGTWNYQPCRNGHPFPITKEDTCLDFLCKYCGKTLNVFTYHRCYAVNAYCYKCRHHGHFARMCSFHVKSCENQKPKKKSKSKSKIQRDSDRMRTFIEKKQMSQFPFQGLEDQEIASFTCSIQDESTKQHINKLKVTNRNFIKEIAALKSEHSKLDTVVKDNVILRNNLDKVNLERLEHGRIIQKIEHELAEHASRTENFEKEIVRLKEENLNLTNARQRLTMEFKNTDMHYNRILNDMEGEIQRLREENVNSRHEIQHLDIKHSNRGVRSTLAICSRGNSQQHHRRGGGYPRR
;
A
#
# COMPACT_ATOMS: atom_id res chain seq x y z
N MET A 1 -5.62 -42.64 4.22
CA MET A 1 -6.14 -41.79 5.29
C MET A 1 -5.06 -41.75 6.34
N ASP A 2 -4.36 -40.62 6.48
CA ASP A 2 -3.53 -40.31 7.64
C ASP A 2 -3.20 -38.81 7.62
N THR A 3 -3.04 -38.28 8.82
CA THR A 3 -3.41 -36.94 9.27
C THR A 3 -2.33 -35.88 9.05
N PHE A 4 -2.71 -34.74 8.47
CA PHE A 4 -1.89 -33.53 8.38
C PHE A 4 -1.87 -32.81 9.74
N ARG A 5 -0.72 -32.79 10.40
CA ARG A 5 -0.43 -31.91 11.55
C ARG A 5 0.15 -30.58 11.04
N SER A 6 -0.63 -29.52 11.14
CA SER A 6 -0.18 -28.13 10.97
C SER A 6 0.50 -27.62 12.24
N ASN A 7 1.78 -27.26 12.14
CA ASN A 7 2.50 -26.59 13.22
C ASN A 7 2.26 -25.08 13.20
N ASN A 8 2.00 -24.56 14.40
CA ASN A 8 1.82 -23.15 14.74
C ASN A 8 3.04 -22.29 14.35
N MET A 9 2.81 -21.15 13.71
CA MET A 9 3.73 -20.01 13.74
C MET A 9 3.16 -18.95 14.66
N GLU A 10 3.76 -18.79 15.83
CA GLU A 10 3.59 -17.62 16.69
C GLU A 10 4.51 -16.51 16.16
N GLY A 11 3.92 -15.56 15.43
CA GLY A 11 4.57 -14.29 15.08
C GLY A 11 4.01 -13.19 15.98
N THR A 12 4.82 -12.70 16.91
CA THR A 12 4.53 -11.55 17.76
C THR A 12 4.60 -10.26 16.93
N TRP A 13 3.44 -9.73 16.54
CA TRP A 13 3.33 -8.39 15.95
C TRP A 13 3.19 -7.35 17.06
N ASN A 14 4.27 -6.60 17.33
CA ASN A 14 4.22 -5.41 18.18
C ASN A 14 3.50 -4.28 17.44
N TYR A 15 2.17 -4.17 17.63
CA TYR A 15 1.39 -2.99 17.28
C TYR A 15 1.30 -2.05 18.49
N GLN A 16 1.87 -0.84 18.37
CA GLN A 16 1.60 0.25 19.31
C GLN A 16 0.11 0.66 19.21
N PRO A 17 -0.66 0.66 20.30
CA PRO A 17 -2.05 1.08 20.25
C PRO A 17 -2.17 2.61 20.27
N CYS A 18 -2.87 3.17 19.28
CA CYS A 18 -3.36 4.54 19.32
C CYS A 18 -4.31 4.74 20.51
N ARG A 19 -4.12 5.86 21.19
CA ARG A 19 -4.58 6.16 22.56
C ARG A 19 -6.08 6.17 22.87
N ASN A 20 -7.00 5.83 21.97
CA ASN A 20 -8.44 5.89 22.30
C ASN A 20 -9.25 4.82 21.54
N GLY A 21 -9.72 3.79 22.27
CA GLY A 21 -10.86 2.94 21.87
C GLY A 21 -10.59 1.43 21.84
N HIS A 22 -10.67 0.80 23.02
CA HIS A 22 -10.85 -0.63 23.36
C HIS A 22 -10.57 -1.75 22.33
N PRO A 23 -9.70 -2.74 22.67
CA PRO A 23 -9.67 -4.03 22.01
C PRO A 23 -10.65 -4.99 22.72
N PHE A 24 -11.63 -5.54 22.00
CA PHE A 24 -12.26 -6.80 22.41
C PHE A 24 -11.51 -7.95 21.74
N PRO A 25 -11.13 -9.01 22.48
CA PRO A 25 -10.55 -10.20 21.87
C PRO A 25 -11.67 -10.96 21.14
N ILE A 26 -11.59 -11.04 19.81
CA ILE A 26 -12.49 -11.85 19.00
C ILE A 26 -11.95 -13.28 19.02
N THR A 27 -12.64 -14.18 19.72
CA THR A 27 -12.39 -15.62 19.67
C THR A 27 -12.86 -16.16 18.31
N LYS A 28 -12.19 -17.23 17.82
CA LYS A 28 -12.33 -17.78 16.46
C LYS A 28 -13.70 -18.40 16.12
N GLU A 29 -14.69 -18.32 16.99
CA GLU A 29 -15.96 -19.06 16.86
C GLU A 29 -17.19 -18.18 16.65
N ASP A 30 -17.05 -16.85 16.56
CA ASP A 30 -18.17 -15.98 16.20
C ASP A 30 -18.36 -15.91 14.68
N THR A 31 -19.24 -16.80 14.21
CA THR A 31 -19.80 -16.83 12.86
C THR A 31 -20.37 -15.47 12.44
N CYS A 32 -19.83 -14.92 11.35
CA CYS A 32 -20.46 -14.00 10.40
C CYS A 32 -21.53 -13.04 10.96
N LEU A 33 -21.15 -12.17 11.91
CA LEU A 33 -21.95 -10.99 12.19
C LEU A 33 -21.67 -9.95 11.10
N ASP A 34 -22.68 -9.67 10.27
CA ASP A 34 -22.66 -8.57 9.32
C ASP A 34 -22.57 -7.24 10.09
N PHE A 35 -21.38 -6.65 10.13
CA PHE A 35 -21.20 -5.34 10.74
C PHE A 35 -21.53 -4.26 9.70
N LEU A 36 -22.48 -3.39 10.04
CA LEU A 36 -22.73 -2.16 9.29
C LEU A 36 -21.49 -1.27 9.39
N CYS A 37 -20.81 -1.07 8.26
CA CYS A 37 -19.67 -0.18 8.19
C CYS A 37 -20.12 1.24 8.52
N LYS A 38 -19.68 1.78 9.67
CA LYS A 38 -19.99 3.15 10.13
C LYS A 38 -19.62 4.23 9.11
N TYR A 39 -18.75 3.91 8.16
CA TYR A 39 -18.17 4.84 7.20
C TYR A 39 -18.89 4.88 5.85
N CYS A 40 -19.35 3.73 5.34
CA CYS A 40 -20.03 3.65 4.03
C CYS A 40 -21.49 3.19 4.12
N GLY A 41 -21.96 2.79 5.30
CA GLY A 41 -23.34 2.34 5.54
C GLY A 41 -23.68 0.97 4.93
N LYS A 42 -22.69 0.25 4.36
CA LYS A 42 -22.89 -1.10 3.83
C LYS A 42 -22.56 -2.14 4.90
N THR A 43 -23.29 -3.25 4.92
CA THR A 43 -22.90 -4.45 5.67
C THR A 43 -21.64 -5.02 5.05
N LEU A 44 -20.58 -5.14 5.87
CA LEU A 44 -19.31 -5.72 5.46
C LEU A 44 -18.96 -6.83 6.43
N ASN A 45 -18.48 -7.95 5.89
CA ASN A 45 -17.84 -8.99 6.68
C ASN A 45 -16.50 -8.45 7.22
N VAL A 46 -16.08 -8.92 8.39
CA VAL A 46 -14.82 -8.52 9.07
C VAL A 46 -13.61 -8.56 8.12
N PHE A 47 -13.57 -9.53 7.21
CA PHE A 47 -12.49 -9.67 6.21
C PHE A 47 -12.52 -8.64 5.07
N THR A 48 -13.64 -7.96 4.82
CA THR A 48 -13.76 -6.95 3.74
C THR A 48 -13.72 -5.51 4.25
N TYR A 49 -13.57 -5.30 5.56
CA TYR A 49 -13.47 -3.97 6.17
C TYR A 49 -12.30 -3.15 5.59
N HIS A 50 -11.13 -3.76 5.40
CA HIS A 50 -9.97 -3.10 4.78
C HIS A 50 -10.14 -2.79 3.29
N ARG A 51 -11.13 -3.39 2.63
CA ARG A 51 -11.49 -3.11 1.22
C ARG A 51 -12.57 -2.03 1.10
N CYS A 52 -13.06 -1.48 2.21
CA CYS A 52 -14.02 -0.40 2.17
C CYS A 52 -13.37 0.86 1.58
N TYR A 53 -13.82 1.24 0.38
CA TYR A 53 -13.32 2.41 -0.36
C TYR A 53 -13.41 3.72 0.44
N ALA A 54 -14.29 3.78 1.45
CA ALA A 54 -14.43 4.93 2.32
C ALA A 54 -13.28 5.07 3.33
N VAL A 55 -12.64 3.97 3.76
CA VAL A 55 -11.60 3.98 4.81
C VAL A 55 -10.39 4.81 4.38
N ASN A 56 -10.01 4.71 3.11
CA ASN A 56 -8.90 5.50 2.53
C ASN A 56 -9.37 6.80 1.84
N ALA A 57 -10.68 7.04 1.75
CA ALA A 57 -11.20 8.26 1.13
C ALA A 57 -10.93 9.48 2.03
N TYR A 58 -10.44 10.56 1.42
CA TYR A 58 -10.21 11.84 2.08
C TYR A 58 -11.43 12.75 1.90
N CYS A 59 -12.06 13.15 3.01
CA CYS A 59 -13.21 14.03 2.96
C CYS A 59 -12.77 15.50 2.80
N TYR A 60 -13.11 16.14 1.69
CA TYR A 60 -12.75 17.55 1.46
C TYR A 60 -13.55 18.55 2.32
N LYS A 61 -14.68 18.14 2.94
CA LYS A 61 -15.47 19.01 3.83
C LYS A 61 -14.81 19.19 5.20
N CYS A 62 -14.35 18.11 5.81
CA CYS A 62 -13.77 18.15 7.16
C CYS A 62 -12.28 17.79 7.22
N ARG A 63 -11.63 17.49 6.08
CA ARG A 63 -10.21 17.15 5.97
C ARG A 63 -9.76 15.91 6.77
N HIS A 64 -10.68 14.97 7.03
CA HIS A 64 -10.39 13.71 7.70
C HIS A 64 -10.58 12.51 6.75
N HIS A 65 -9.80 11.45 6.98
CA HIS A 65 -9.97 10.17 6.29
C HIS A 65 -11.14 9.37 6.87
N GLY A 66 -11.62 8.39 6.10
CA GLY A 66 -12.57 7.41 6.57
C GLY A 66 -14.00 7.62 6.09
N HIS A 67 -14.35 8.67 5.35
CA HIS A 67 -15.73 8.82 4.84
C HIS A 67 -15.78 9.67 3.57
N PHE A 68 -16.85 9.49 2.79
CA PHE A 68 -17.13 10.35 1.64
C PHE A 68 -17.74 11.68 2.08
N ALA A 69 -17.46 12.76 1.35
CA ALA A 69 -17.99 14.09 1.64
C ALA A 69 -19.53 14.18 1.67
N ARG A 70 -20.22 13.27 0.97
CA ARG A 70 -21.69 13.15 1.00
C ARG A 70 -22.23 12.55 2.31
N MET A 71 -21.41 11.79 3.04
CA MET A 71 -21.74 11.16 4.32
C MET A 71 -21.11 11.88 5.51
N CYS A 72 -20.48 13.04 5.27
CA CYS A 72 -19.87 13.82 6.33
C CYS A 72 -20.96 14.39 7.26
N SER A 73 -21.01 13.88 8.48
CA SER A 73 -21.90 14.37 9.55
C SER A 73 -21.46 15.74 10.10
N PHE A 74 -20.29 16.24 9.67
CA PHE A 74 -19.87 17.61 9.88
C PHE A 74 -20.74 18.54 9.03
N HIS A 75 -21.93 18.87 9.54
CA HIS A 75 -22.71 19.99 9.04
C HIS A 75 -21.90 21.26 9.29
N VAL A 76 -21.21 21.71 8.25
CA VAL A 76 -20.57 23.02 8.20
C VAL A 76 -21.69 24.07 8.30
N LYS A 77 -22.09 24.44 9.52
CA LYS A 77 -22.95 25.59 9.82
C LYS A 77 -22.24 26.94 9.55
N SER A 78 -21.19 26.97 8.74
CA SER A 78 -20.27 28.12 8.67
C SER A 78 -19.68 28.41 7.29
N CYS A 79 -20.44 28.21 6.21
CA CYS A 79 -20.03 28.71 4.88
C CYS A 79 -21.12 29.47 4.11
N GLU A 80 -22.18 29.94 4.78
CA GLU A 80 -23.28 30.66 4.13
C GLU A 80 -22.99 32.16 3.85
N ASN A 81 -21.78 32.65 4.19
CA ASN A 81 -21.42 34.06 4.03
C ASN A 81 -20.28 34.37 3.06
N GLN A 82 -19.85 33.42 2.21
CA GLN A 82 -18.95 33.77 1.10
C GLN A 82 -19.75 34.14 -0.15
N LYS A 83 -20.36 35.33 -0.12
CA LYS A 83 -20.75 36.02 -1.36
C LYS A 83 -19.50 36.07 -2.27
N PRO A 84 -19.61 35.71 -3.56
CA PRO A 84 -18.46 35.71 -4.46
C PRO A 84 -17.83 37.10 -4.42
N LYS A 85 -16.59 37.20 -3.91
CA LYS A 85 -15.82 38.45 -3.92
C LYS A 85 -15.65 38.84 -5.39
N LYS A 86 -16.48 39.79 -5.86
CA LYS A 86 -16.31 40.44 -7.16
C LYS A 86 -14.87 40.98 -7.17
N LYS A 87 -14.00 40.36 -7.97
CA LYS A 87 -12.62 40.81 -8.16
C LYS A 87 -12.70 42.26 -8.62
N SER A 88 -12.27 43.21 -7.78
CA SER A 88 -12.23 44.61 -8.14
C SER A 88 -11.37 44.77 -9.40
N LYS A 89 -11.87 45.51 -10.39
CA LYS A 89 -11.09 45.80 -11.60
C LYS A 89 -9.78 46.48 -11.15
N SER A 90 -8.64 46.03 -11.68
CA SER A 90 -7.36 46.63 -11.35
C SER A 90 -7.35 48.12 -11.74
N LYS A 91 -6.63 48.96 -10.98
CA LYS A 91 -6.52 50.41 -11.26
C LYS A 91 -6.09 50.69 -12.71
N SER A 92 -5.20 49.86 -13.26
CA SER A 92 -4.78 49.89 -14.67
C SER A 92 -5.90 49.63 -15.68
N LYS A 93 -6.87 48.76 -15.35
CA LYS A 93 -8.03 48.50 -16.22
C LYS A 93 -9.03 49.66 -16.19
N ILE A 94 -9.24 50.27 -15.02
CA ILE A 94 -10.11 51.45 -14.87
C ILE A 94 -9.54 52.63 -15.68
N GLN A 95 -8.23 52.88 -15.62
CA GLN A 95 -7.60 53.96 -16.38
C GLN A 95 -7.75 53.75 -17.90
N ARG A 96 -7.47 52.54 -18.40
CA ARG A 96 -7.62 52.23 -19.83
C ARG A 96 -9.05 52.38 -20.33
N ASP A 97 -10.04 51.99 -19.54
CA ASP A 97 -11.45 52.14 -19.90
C ASP A 97 -11.85 53.64 -19.93
N SER A 98 -11.30 54.45 -19.01
CA SER A 98 -11.51 55.91 -18.98
C SER A 98 -10.92 56.62 -20.20
N ASP A 99 -9.67 56.29 -20.57
CA ASP A 99 -8.98 56.92 -21.72
C ASP A 99 -9.68 56.58 -23.04
N ARG A 100 -10.20 55.36 -23.19
CA ARG A 100 -11.02 54.95 -24.35
C ARG A 100 -12.30 55.78 -24.47
N MET A 101 -12.98 56.02 -23.35
CA MET A 101 -14.21 56.81 -23.35
C MET A 101 -13.93 58.27 -23.72
N ARG A 102 -12.84 58.85 -23.19
CA ARG A 102 -12.42 60.22 -23.55
C ARG A 102 -12.15 60.35 -25.05
N THR A 103 -11.38 59.43 -25.61
CA THR A 103 -11.04 59.42 -27.04
C THR A 103 -12.30 59.28 -27.92
N PHE A 104 -13.30 58.52 -27.47
CA PHE A 104 -14.56 58.37 -28.19
C PHE A 104 -15.38 59.67 -28.22
N ILE A 105 -15.45 60.38 -27.09
CA ILE A 105 -16.17 61.67 -27.00
C ILE A 105 -15.50 62.74 -27.87
N GLU A 106 -14.16 62.84 -27.82
CA GLU A 106 -13.40 63.77 -28.66
C GLU A 106 -13.62 63.52 -30.16
N LYS A 107 -13.59 62.25 -30.60
CA LYS A 107 -13.88 61.90 -32.00
C LYS A 107 -15.31 62.22 -32.42
N LYS A 108 -16.28 62.08 -31.50
CA LYS A 108 -17.69 62.36 -31.78
C LYS A 108 -17.98 63.86 -31.88
N GLN A 109 -17.24 64.71 -31.16
CA GLN A 109 -17.38 66.16 -31.26
C GLN A 109 -16.75 66.73 -32.55
N MET A 110 -15.69 66.10 -33.07
CA MET A 110 -15.05 66.51 -34.33
C MET A 110 -15.82 66.06 -35.59
N SER A 111 -16.81 65.18 -35.45
CA SER A 111 -17.70 64.76 -36.53
C SER A 111 -19.03 65.54 -36.51
N GLN A 112 -18.98 66.86 -36.36
CA GLN A 112 -20.09 67.68 -36.82
C GLN A 112 -20.16 67.52 -38.34
N PHE A 113 -21.22 66.88 -38.80
CA PHE A 113 -21.48 66.64 -40.21
C PHE A 113 -21.54 68.01 -40.91
N PRO A 114 -20.88 68.21 -42.08
CA PRO A 114 -20.76 69.52 -42.73
C PRO A 114 -22.09 70.09 -43.28
N PHE A 115 -23.22 69.49 -42.94
CA PHE A 115 -24.56 69.87 -43.39
C PHE A 115 -25.48 70.30 -42.24
N GLN A 116 -24.95 70.50 -41.03
CA GLN A 116 -25.77 70.80 -39.84
C GLN A 116 -26.32 72.24 -39.79
N GLY A 117 -26.24 72.98 -40.89
CA GLY A 117 -26.78 74.34 -41.04
C GLY A 117 -27.30 74.68 -42.45
N LEU A 118 -27.50 73.69 -43.33
CA LEU A 118 -28.22 73.92 -44.58
C LEU A 118 -29.71 73.76 -44.30
N GLU A 119 -30.43 74.87 -44.26
CA GLU A 119 -31.88 74.88 -44.16
C GLU A 119 -32.49 74.16 -45.37
N ASP A 120 -33.53 73.36 -45.12
CA ASP A 120 -34.20 72.50 -46.11
C ASP A 120 -34.75 73.24 -47.36
N GLN A 121 -34.71 74.57 -47.39
CA GLN A 121 -35.21 75.41 -48.48
C GLN A 121 -34.25 75.59 -49.67
N GLU A 122 -32.93 75.53 -49.48
CA GLU A 122 -31.99 75.75 -50.59
C GLU A 122 -31.80 74.51 -51.48
N ILE A 123 -32.09 73.31 -50.96
CA ILE A 123 -32.02 72.07 -51.73
C ILE A 123 -33.27 71.92 -52.65
N ALA A 124 -34.40 72.52 -52.25
CA ALA A 124 -35.64 72.45 -53.01
C ALA A 124 -35.62 73.30 -54.30
N SER A 125 -34.86 74.39 -54.33
CA SER A 125 -34.85 75.35 -55.46
C SER A 125 -34.09 74.85 -56.71
N PHE A 126 -33.25 73.82 -56.58
CA PHE A 126 -32.49 73.25 -57.71
C PHE A 126 -33.23 72.17 -58.51
N THR A 127 -34.41 71.70 -58.07
CA THR A 127 -35.10 70.54 -58.69
C THR A 127 -36.24 70.91 -59.65
N CYS A 128 -36.52 72.20 -59.84
CA CYS A 128 -37.66 72.66 -60.61
C CYS A 128 -37.22 73.32 -61.93
N SER A 129 -36.87 72.55 -62.97
CA SER A 129 -36.88 72.97 -64.40
C SER A 129 -36.43 71.88 -65.40
N ILE A 130 -36.80 70.61 -65.22
CA ILE A 130 -36.52 69.58 -66.24
C ILE A 130 -37.80 68.77 -66.51
N GLN A 131 -38.63 69.30 -67.42
CA GLN A 131 -39.79 68.59 -67.99
C GLN A 131 -39.53 68.22 -69.45
N ASP A 132 -38.42 67.53 -69.72
CA ASP A 132 -38.17 66.93 -71.03
C ASP A 132 -38.31 65.39 -70.93
N GLU A 133 -39.09 64.79 -71.83
CA GLU A 133 -39.56 63.40 -71.75
C GLU A 133 -38.39 62.39 -71.91
N SER A 134 -37.34 62.83 -72.61
CA SER A 134 -36.03 62.16 -72.71
C SER A 134 -35.35 61.97 -71.34
N THR A 135 -35.33 63.03 -70.53
CA THR A 135 -34.77 63.00 -69.17
C THR A 135 -35.56 62.11 -68.23
N LYS A 136 -36.90 62.03 -68.36
CA LYS A 136 -37.72 61.09 -67.58
C LYS A 136 -37.38 59.62 -67.91
N GLN A 137 -37.15 59.27 -69.17
CA GLN A 137 -36.71 57.92 -69.54
C GLN A 137 -35.31 57.61 -69.00
N HIS A 138 -34.38 58.57 -69.07
CA HIS A 138 -33.04 58.42 -68.53
C HIS A 138 -33.03 58.27 -67.00
N ILE A 139 -33.87 59.04 -66.31
CA ILE A 139 -34.10 58.93 -64.85
C ILE A 139 -34.71 57.57 -64.50
N ASN A 140 -35.64 57.04 -65.29
CA ASN A 140 -36.21 55.72 -65.05
C ASN A 140 -35.19 54.59 -65.27
N LYS A 141 -34.35 54.67 -66.33
CA LYS A 141 -33.22 53.74 -66.51
C LYS A 141 -32.24 53.81 -65.33
N LEU A 142 -31.87 55.02 -64.90
CA LEU A 142 -31.02 55.24 -63.73
C LEU A 142 -31.64 54.69 -62.44
N LYS A 143 -32.96 54.84 -62.24
CA LYS A 143 -33.67 54.25 -61.09
C LYS A 143 -33.65 52.73 -61.11
N VAL A 144 -33.78 52.10 -62.28
CA VAL A 144 -33.71 50.64 -62.42
C VAL A 144 -32.30 50.13 -62.15
N THR A 145 -31.27 50.74 -62.72
CA THR A 145 -29.87 50.37 -62.45
C THR A 145 -29.51 50.60 -60.98
N ASN A 146 -29.94 51.71 -60.38
CA ASN A 146 -29.68 52.00 -58.97
C ASN A 146 -30.39 51.00 -58.04
N ARG A 147 -31.60 50.53 -58.38
CA ARG A 147 -32.26 49.42 -57.68
C ARG A 147 -31.47 48.11 -57.78
N ASN A 148 -30.89 47.80 -58.94
CA ASN A 148 -30.04 46.61 -59.10
C ASN A 148 -28.75 46.70 -58.29
N PHE A 149 -28.07 47.86 -58.30
CA PHE A 149 -26.90 48.11 -57.45
C PHE A 149 -27.22 48.00 -55.96
N ILE A 150 -28.36 48.52 -55.51
CA ILE A 150 -28.79 48.38 -54.10
C ILE A 150 -28.99 46.90 -53.73
N LYS A 151 -29.58 46.10 -54.61
CA LYS A 151 -29.75 44.64 -54.39
C LYS A 151 -28.40 43.93 -54.33
N GLU A 152 -27.46 44.26 -55.21
CA GLU A 152 -26.10 43.70 -55.18
C GLU A 152 -25.35 44.09 -53.90
N ILE A 153 -25.41 45.35 -53.48
CA ILE A 153 -24.81 45.81 -52.22
C ILE A 153 -25.43 45.06 -51.03
N ALA A 154 -26.75 44.84 -51.02
CA ALA A 154 -27.41 44.08 -49.98
C ALA A 154 -26.96 42.61 -49.95
N ALA A 155 -26.82 41.98 -51.13
CA ALA A 155 -26.31 40.61 -51.26
C ALA A 155 -24.85 40.52 -50.78
N LEU A 156 -23.98 41.44 -51.20
CA LEU A 156 -22.58 41.49 -50.76
C LEU A 156 -22.47 41.72 -49.25
N LYS A 157 -23.32 42.56 -48.64
CA LYS A 157 -23.37 42.73 -47.18
C LYS A 157 -23.81 41.46 -46.46
N SER A 158 -24.77 40.72 -47.03
CA SER A 158 -25.18 39.43 -46.48
C SER A 158 -24.04 38.41 -46.54
N GLU A 159 -23.33 38.31 -47.67
CA GLU A 159 -22.16 37.45 -47.81
C GLU A 159 -21.02 37.86 -46.89
N HIS A 160 -20.76 39.16 -46.72
CA HIS A 160 -19.77 39.64 -45.76
C HIS A 160 -20.12 39.23 -44.33
N SER A 161 -21.40 39.30 -43.95
CA SER A 161 -21.84 38.85 -42.63
C SER A 161 -21.65 37.34 -42.44
N LYS A 162 -21.83 36.52 -43.49
CA LYS A 162 -21.52 35.09 -43.44
C LYS A 162 -20.01 34.86 -43.30
N LEU A 163 -19.19 35.61 -44.03
CA LEU A 163 -17.74 35.52 -43.91
C LEU A 163 -17.26 35.88 -42.49
N ASP A 164 -17.83 36.92 -41.88
CA ASP A 164 -17.53 37.29 -40.49
C ASP A 164 -17.86 36.17 -39.49
N THR A 165 -18.95 35.42 -39.72
CA THR A 165 -19.27 34.24 -38.89
C THR A 165 -18.25 33.13 -39.07
N VAL A 166 -17.85 32.82 -40.30
CA VAL A 166 -16.83 31.80 -40.60
C VAL A 166 -15.47 32.16 -39.98
N VAL A 167 -15.08 33.44 -40.00
CA VAL A 167 -13.84 33.88 -39.36
C VAL A 167 -13.90 33.67 -37.84
N LYS A 168 -15.04 33.98 -37.20
CA LYS A 168 -15.23 33.74 -35.76
C LYS A 168 -15.14 32.25 -35.41
N ASP A 169 -15.78 31.40 -36.21
CA ASP A 169 -15.75 29.95 -35.99
C ASP A 169 -14.34 29.39 -36.16
N ASN A 170 -13.56 29.85 -37.15
CA ASN A 170 -12.16 29.46 -37.31
C ASN A 170 -11.29 29.86 -36.11
N VAL A 171 -11.52 31.04 -35.52
CA VAL A 171 -10.81 31.45 -34.30
C VAL A 171 -11.13 30.53 -33.13
N ILE A 172 -12.41 30.14 -32.97
CA ILE A 172 -12.84 29.20 -31.93
C ILE A 172 -12.18 27.82 -32.14
N LEU A 173 -12.21 27.30 -33.37
CA LEU A 173 -11.59 26.02 -33.72
C LEU A 173 -10.09 26.03 -33.44
N ARG A 174 -9.38 27.12 -33.76
CA ARG A 174 -7.95 27.26 -33.46
C ARG A 174 -7.66 27.23 -31.96
N ASN A 175 -8.44 27.96 -31.16
CA ASN A 175 -8.29 27.93 -29.70
C ASN A 175 -8.55 26.52 -29.12
N ASN A 176 -9.54 25.80 -29.67
CA ASN A 176 -9.82 24.42 -29.26
C ASN A 176 -8.67 23.48 -29.65
N LEU A 177 -8.08 23.65 -30.84
CA LEU A 177 -6.92 22.88 -31.28
C LEU A 177 -5.71 23.11 -30.36
N ASP A 178 -5.44 24.36 -30.00
CA ASP A 178 -4.35 24.70 -29.07
C ASP A 178 -4.58 24.07 -27.68
N LYS A 179 -5.83 24.04 -27.21
CA LYS A 179 -6.19 23.36 -25.96
C LYS A 179 -5.93 21.85 -26.03
N VAL A 180 -6.37 21.19 -27.11
CA VAL A 180 -6.14 19.75 -27.31
C VAL A 180 -4.65 19.43 -27.40
N ASN A 181 -3.86 20.28 -28.05
CA ASN A 181 -2.41 20.11 -28.12
C ASN A 181 -1.75 20.23 -26.74
N LEU A 182 -2.22 21.14 -25.89
CA LEU A 182 -1.73 21.26 -24.52
C LEU A 182 -2.07 20.02 -23.68
N GLU A 183 -3.32 19.54 -23.75
CA GLU A 183 -3.75 18.31 -23.07
C GLU A 183 -2.94 17.09 -23.54
N ARG A 184 -2.64 17.01 -24.85
CA ARG A 184 -1.78 15.94 -25.40
C ARG A 184 -0.36 15.98 -24.83
N LEU A 185 0.22 17.16 -24.66
CA LEU A 185 1.55 17.31 -24.04
C LEU A 185 1.54 16.89 -22.57
N GLU A 186 0.47 17.22 -21.84
CA GLU A 186 0.31 16.81 -20.44
C GLU A 186 0.18 15.29 -20.31
N HIS A 187 -0.65 14.66 -21.15
CA HIS A 187 -0.73 13.20 -21.22
C HIS A 187 0.61 12.56 -21.58
N GLY A 188 1.38 13.15 -22.49
CA GLY A 188 2.74 12.69 -22.81
C GLY A 188 3.67 12.66 -21.59
N ARG A 189 3.63 13.67 -20.73
CA ARG A 189 4.41 13.71 -19.48
C ARG A 189 3.95 12.65 -18.48
N ILE A 190 2.65 12.43 -18.38
CA ILE A 190 2.08 11.39 -17.50
C ILE A 190 2.54 10.01 -17.97
N ILE A 191 2.49 9.73 -19.28
CA ILE A 191 2.96 8.46 -19.86
C ILE A 191 4.43 8.23 -19.52
N GLN A 192 5.30 9.23 -19.74
CA GLN A 192 6.73 9.12 -19.40
C GLN A 192 6.96 8.82 -17.91
N LYS A 193 6.16 9.45 -17.03
CA LYS A 193 6.24 9.18 -15.59
C LYS A 193 5.85 7.73 -15.26
N ILE A 194 4.78 7.23 -15.87
CA ILE A 194 4.32 5.84 -15.70
C ILE A 194 5.37 4.86 -16.22
N GLU A 195 5.98 5.13 -17.39
CA GLU A 195 7.04 4.29 -17.95
C GLU A 195 8.26 4.22 -17.03
N HIS A 196 8.65 5.35 -16.43
CA HIS A 196 9.73 5.39 -15.44
C HIS A 196 9.38 4.58 -14.17
N GLU A 197 8.18 4.77 -13.62
CA GLU A 197 7.72 4.00 -12.46
C GLU A 197 7.66 2.49 -12.76
N LEU A 198 7.22 2.09 -13.96
CA LEU A 198 7.23 0.70 -14.41
C LEU A 198 8.65 0.13 -14.51
N ALA A 199 9.60 0.89 -15.02
CA ALA A 199 11.00 0.48 -15.09
C ALA A 199 11.62 0.29 -13.69
N GLU A 200 11.34 1.20 -12.75
CA GLU A 200 11.77 1.03 -11.36
C GLU A 200 11.16 -0.22 -10.71
N HIS A 201 9.86 -0.45 -10.93
CA HIS A 201 9.18 -1.63 -10.42
C HIS A 201 9.77 -2.93 -11.00
N ALA A 202 10.07 -2.96 -12.29
CA ALA A 202 10.73 -4.10 -12.92
C ALA A 202 12.11 -4.39 -12.30
N SER A 203 12.93 -3.36 -12.09
CA SER A 203 14.24 -3.52 -11.45
C SER A 203 14.13 -4.02 -9.99
N ARG A 204 13.16 -3.53 -9.23
CA ARG A 204 12.91 -4.03 -7.86
C ARG A 204 12.50 -5.51 -7.86
N THR A 205 11.63 -5.91 -8.79
CA THR A 205 11.21 -7.31 -8.92
C THR A 205 12.40 -8.22 -9.25
N GLU A 206 13.27 -7.82 -10.18
CA GLU A 206 14.48 -8.57 -10.53
C GLU A 206 15.41 -8.74 -9.30
N ASN A 207 15.56 -7.69 -8.48
CA ASN A 207 16.36 -7.78 -7.24
C ASN A 207 15.74 -8.74 -6.23
N PHE A 208 14.41 -8.74 -6.07
CA PHE A 208 13.73 -9.70 -5.20
C PHE A 208 13.87 -11.14 -5.71
N GLU A 209 13.82 -11.36 -7.02
CA GLU A 209 14.03 -12.69 -7.61
C GLU A 209 15.44 -13.21 -7.32
N LYS A 210 16.47 -12.37 -7.48
CA LYS A 210 17.86 -12.71 -7.14
C LYS A 210 18.00 -13.08 -5.65
N GLU A 211 17.37 -12.32 -4.76
CA GLU A 211 17.42 -12.60 -3.32
C GLU A 211 16.68 -13.89 -2.94
N ILE A 212 15.54 -14.16 -3.58
CA ILE A 212 14.81 -15.43 -3.38
C ILE A 212 15.67 -16.62 -3.80
N VAL A 213 16.39 -16.52 -4.93
CA VAL A 213 17.30 -17.59 -5.38
C VAL A 213 18.43 -17.79 -4.37
N ARG A 214 19.07 -16.71 -3.90
CA ARG A 214 20.12 -16.75 -2.88
C ARG A 214 19.64 -17.45 -1.59
N LEU A 215 18.47 -17.06 -1.09
CA LEU A 215 17.88 -17.64 0.12
C LEU A 215 17.48 -19.12 -0.05
N LYS A 216 17.05 -19.54 -1.25
CA LYS A 216 16.78 -20.95 -1.54
C LYS A 216 18.05 -21.79 -1.49
N GLU A 217 19.15 -21.29 -2.05
CA GLU A 217 20.45 -21.95 -2.00
C GLU A 217 20.98 -22.04 -0.56
N GLU A 218 20.88 -20.97 0.22
CA GLU A 218 21.25 -20.97 1.64
C GLU A 218 20.44 -22.00 2.45
N ASN A 219 19.11 -22.07 2.24
CA ASN A 219 18.26 -23.07 2.89
C ASN A 219 18.61 -24.52 2.50
N LEU A 220 18.97 -24.76 1.23
CA LEU A 220 19.44 -26.06 0.79
C LEU A 220 20.74 -26.45 1.51
N ASN A 221 21.69 -25.53 1.60
CA ASN A 221 22.95 -25.73 2.31
C ASN A 221 22.74 -26.02 3.80
N LEU A 222 21.86 -25.29 4.47
CA LEU A 222 21.50 -25.53 5.87
C LEU A 222 20.81 -26.88 6.06
N THR A 223 19.95 -27.29 5.12
CA THR A 223 19.29 -28.60 5.16
C THR A 223 20.31 -29.73 5.04
N ASN A 224 21.26 -29.60 4.11
CA ASN A 224 22.35 -30.57 3.94
C ASN A 224 23.25 -30.63 5.18
N ALA A 225 23.59 -29.47 5.77
CA ALA A 225 24.35 -29.41 7.01
C ALA A 225 23.62 -30.10 8.17
N ARG A 226 22.31 -29.87 8.31
CA ARG A 226 21.47 -30.54 9.32
C ARG A 226 21.45 -32.05 9.14
N GLN A 227 21.33 -32.54 7.90
CA GLN A 227 21.36 -33.98 7.61
C GLN A 227 22.71 -34.61 8.00
N ARG A 228 23.84 -33.94 7.66
CA ARG A 228 25.18 -34.40 8.07
C ARG A 228 25.32 -34.49 9.58
N LEU A 229 24.97 -33.42 10.29
CA LEU A 229 25.02 -33.41 11.77
C LEU A 229 24.15 -34.51 12.37
N THR A 230 22.95 -34.74 11.81
CA THR A 230 22.06 -35.81 12.28
C THR A 230 22.70 -37.20 12.13
N MET A 231 23.41 -37.45 11.02
CA MET A 231 24.14 -38.70 10.81
C MET A 231 25.34 -38.84 11.76
N GLU A 232 26.07 -37.76 12.00
CA GLU A 232 27.17 -37.73 12.98
C GLU A 232 26.65 -38.04 14.40
N PHE A 233 25.55 -37.42 14.83
CA PHE A 233 24.92 -37.71 16.12
C PHE A 233 24.46 -39.17 16.25
N LYS A 234 23.89 -39.76 15.19
CA LYS A 234 23.54 -41.20 15.21
C LYS A 234 24.77 -42.10 15.30
N ASN A 235 25.85 -41.74 14.61
CA ASN A 235 27.09 -42.50 14.68
C ASN A 235 27.74 -42.44 16.06
N THR A 236 27.75 -41.26 16.70
CA THR A 236 28.27 -41.12 18.07
C THR A 236 27.38 -41.85 19.07
N ASP A 237 26.06 -41.76 18.96
CA ASP A 237 25.12 -42.51 19.80
C ASP A 237 25.33 -44.04 19.68
N MET A 238 25.45 -44.56 18.45
CA MET A 238 25.80 -45.97 18.24
C MET A 238 27.15 -46.34 18.87
N HIS A 239 28.15 -45.46 18.80
CA HIS A 239 29.46 -45.71 19.40
C HIS A 239 29.39 -45.75 20.93
N TYR A 240 28.67 -44.81 21.56
CA TYR A 240 28.44 -44.81 23.00
C TYR A 240 27.68 -46.05 23.46
N ASN A 241 26.62 -46.44 22.74
CA ASN A 241 25.86 -47.65 23.07
C ASN A 241 26.72 -48.93 22.97
N ARG A 242 27.67 -49.01 22.03
CA ARG A 242 28.64 -50.12 21.99
C ARG A 242 29.53 -50.14 23.22
N ILE A 243 30.11 -49.00 23.60
CA ILE A 243 30.95 -48.89 24.79
C ILE A 243 30.17 -49.29 26.05
N LEU A 244 28.92 -48.83 26.18
CA LEU A 244 28.05 -49.19 27.31
C LEU A 244 27.79 -50.70 27.36
N ASN A 245 27.45 -51.33 26.24
CA ASN A 245 27.25 -52.78 26.16
C ASN A 245 28.53 -53.56 26.51
N ASP A 246 29.70 -53.10 26.04
CA ASP A 246 30.99 -53.71 26.36
C ASP A 246 31.29 -53.61 27.87
N MET A 247 31.01 -52.46 28.49
CA MET A 247 31.16 -52.26 29.94
C MET A 247 30.19 -53.13 30.74
N GLU A 248 28.92 -53.25 30.32
CA GLU A 248 27.94 -54.13 30.96
C GLU A 248 28.36 -55.59 30.90
N GLY A 249 28.85 -56.03 29.74
CA GLY A 249 29.43 -57.36 29.56
C GLY A 249 30.61 -57.63 30.50
N GLU A 250 31.51 -56.66 30.65
CA GLU A 250 32.64 -56.79 31.57
C GLU A 250 32.22 -56.85 33.04
N ILE A 251 31.29 -55.98 33.44
CA ILE A 251 30.72 -56.01 34.80
C ILE A 251 30.09 -57.38 35.09
N GLN A 252 29.40 -57.97 34.11
CA GLN A 252 28.79 -59.28 34.26
C GLN A 252 29.83 -60.40 34.41
N ARG A 253 30.91 -60.38 33.60
CA ARG A 253 32.05 -61.31 33.75
C ARG A 253 32.67 -61.24 35.14
N LEU A 254 32.96 -60.02 35.63
CA LEU A 254 33.54 -59.81 36.96
C LEU A 254 32.62 -60.29 38.08
N ARG A 255 31.29 -60.18 37.91
CA ARG A 255 30.31 -60.72 38.88
C ARG A 255 30.37 -62.24 38.92
N GLU A 256 30.41 -62.91 37.77
CA GLU A 256 30.50 -64.36 37.67
C GLU A 256 31.82 -64.89 38.26
N GLU A 257 32.93 -64.23 37.95
CA GLU A 257 34.23 -64.53 38.54
C GLU A 257 34.21 -64.37 40.07
N ASN A 258 33.65 -63.27 40.61
CA ASN A 258 33.52 -63.07 42.05
C ASN A 258 32.69 -64.19 42.72
N VAL A 259 31.59 -64.60 42.08
CA VAL A 259 30.76 -65.71 42.55
C VAL A 259 31.56 -67.02 42.54
N ASN A 260 32.32 -67.31 41.49
CA ASN A 260 33.17 -68.49 41.41
C ASN A 260 34.26 -68.49 42.48
N SER A 261 34.97 -67.37 42.67
CA SER A 261 35.97 -67.21 43.72
C SER A 261 35.37 -67.43 45.12
N ARG A 262 34.14 -66.95 45.38
CA ARG A 262 33.44 -67.21 46.64
C ARG A 262 33.16 -68.70 46.86
N HIS A 263 32.73 -69.43 45.83
CA HIS A 263 32.50 -70.88 45.92
C HIS A 263 33.81 -71.64 46.19
N GLU A 264 34.91 -71.24 45.55
CA GLU A 264 36.25 -71.83 45.80
C GLU A 264 36.70 -71.62 47.25
N ILE A 265 36.56 -70.41 47.78
CA ILE A 265 36.86 -70.09 49.18
C ILE A 265 36.03 -70.96 50.12
N GLN A 266 34.72 -71.06 49.91
CA GLN A 266 33.84 -71.92 50.72
C GLN A 266 34.28 -73.40 50.68
N HIS A 267 34.64 -73.90 49.50
CA HIS A 267 35.10 -75.27 49.36
C HIS A 267 36.43 -75.53 50.08
N LEU A 268 37.36 -74.55 50.06
CA LEU A 268 38.57 -74.60 50.87
C LEU A 268 38.26 -74.58 52.36
N ASP A 269 37.36 -73.72 52.83
CA ASP A 269 36.95 -73.65 54.24
C ASP A 269 36.35 -74.98 54.73
N ILE A 270 35.52 -75.65 53.91
CA ILE A 270 34.97 -76.98 54.22
C ILE A 270 36.11 -78.02 54.33
N LYS A 271 37.08 -77.99 53.40
CA LYS A 271 38.25 -78.89 53.45
C LYS A 271 39.10 -78.65 54.71
N HIS A 272 39.31 -77.40 55.09
CA HIS A 272 40.07 -77.04 56.29
C HIS A 272 39.32 -77.40 57.58
N SER A 273 38.00 -77.19 57.63
CA SER A 273 37.14 -77.60 58.75
C SER A 273 37.20 -79.12 58.96
N ASN A 274 37.09 -79.92 57.89
CA ASN A 274 37.17 -81.38 57.99
C ASN A 274 38.56 -81.90 58.42
N ARG A 275 39.65 -81.16 58.11
CA ARG A 275 40.98 -81.44 58.67
C ARG A 275 41.07 -81.09 60.16
N GLY A 276 40.45 -79.99 60.58
CA GLY A 276 40.33 -79.60 61.99
C GLY A 276 39.55 -80.62 62.82
N VAL A 277 38.43 -81.14 62.30
CA VAL A 277 37.60 -82.16 62.97
C VAL A 277 38.35 -83.49 63.14
N ARG A 278 39.19 -83.89 62.16
CA ARG A 278 40.08 -85.05 62.33
C ARG A 278 41.20 -84.79 63.36
N SER A 279 41.67 -83.56 63.49
CA SER A 279 42.66 -83.20 64.50
C SER A 279 42.07 -83.15 65.92
N THR A 280 40.83 -82.71 66.09
CA THR A 280 40.17 -82.70 67.41
C THR A 280 39.67 -84.07 67.85
N LEU A 281 39.20 -84.93 66.92
CA LEU A 281 38.91 -86.33 67.24
C LEU A 281 40.16 -87.13 67.64
N ALA A 282 41.36 -86.76 67.16
CA ALA A 282 42.61 -87.34 67.63
C ALA A 282 43.09 -86.79 69.00
N ILE A 283 42.59 -85.63 69.42
CA ILE A 283 42.98 -84.99 70.71
C ILE A 283 41.96 -85.30 71.82
N CYS A 284 40.70 -85.59 71.50
CA CYS A 284 39.71 -86.01 72.49
C CYS A 284 39.90 -87.44 73.05
N SER A 285 40.97 -88.14 72.68
CA SER A 285 41.36 -89.41 73.32
C SER A 285 42.49 -89.29 74.34
N ARG A 286 43.03 -88.10 74.64
CA ARG A 286 44.07 -87.92 75.68
C ARG A 286 43.94 -86.60 76.47
N GLY A 287 43.47 -86.73 77.72
CA GLY A 287 43.61 -85.76 78.83
C GLY A 287 42.60 -84.61 78.79
N ASN A 288 41.68 -84.39 79.73
CA ASN A 288 41.77 -84.46 81.19
C ASN A 288 43.07 -83.86 81.73
N SER A 289 43.12 -82.53 81.91
CA SER A 289 43.47 -81.87 83.18
C SER A 289 43.77 -80.36 83.01
N GLN A 290 43.33 -79.58 84.02
CA GLN A 290 43.77 -78.23 84.46
C GLN A 290 43.36 -77.02 83.59
N GLN A 291 42.41 -76.18 84.06
CA GLN A 291 42.60 -75.05 84.98
C GLN A 291 43.70 -74.05 84.58
N HIS A 292 43.34 -72.85 84.12
CA HIS A 292 43.43 -71.61 84.93
C HIS A 292 43.02 -70.35 84.15
N HIS A 293 42.48 -69.41 84.93
CA HIS A 293 42.10 -68.03 84.63
C HIS A 293 43.07 -67.20 83.78
N ARG A 294 42.52 -66.23 83.02
CA ARG A 294 42.73 -64.79 83.31
C ARG A 294 41.76 -63.87 82.56
N ARG A 295 41.27 -62.89 83.31
CA ARG A 295 40.49 -61.71 82.92
C ARG A 295 41.42 -60.62 82.39
N GLY A 296 40.85 -59.70 81.63
CA GLY A 296 41.40 -58.38 81.27
C GLY A 296 41.51 -58.25 79.76
N GLY A 297 40.89 -57.30 79.07
CA GLY A 297 40.39 -56.00 79.47
C GLY A 297 40.87 -55.01 78.40
N GLY A 298 39.99 -54.10 77.96
CA GLY A 298 40.42 -52.91 77.20
C GLY A 298 39.73 -52.72 75.84
N TYR A 299 38.61 -52.00 75.85
CA TYR A 299 38.37 -50.90 74.90
C TYR A 299 39.24 -49.69 75.34
N PRO A 300 39.53 -48.63 74.54
CA PRO A 300 38.62 -48.03 73.55
C PRO A 300 39.23 -47.29 72.32
N ARG A 301 38.32 -46.86 71.43
CA ARG A 301 38.30 -45.62 70.60
C ARG A 301 39.44 -45.33 69.60
N ARG A 302 39.05 -45.17 68.32
CA ARG A 302 38.59 -43.87 67.79
C ARG A 302 37.48 -44.08 66.76
#